data_AF-A0A9W8BAJ2-F1
#
_entry.id   AF-A0A9W8BAJ2-F1
#
_cell.length_a   1.000
_cell.length_b   1.000
_cell.length_c   1.000
_cell.angle_alpha   90.00
_cell.angle_beta   90.00
_cell.angle_gamma   90.00
#
_symmetry.space_group_name_H-M   'P 1'
#
loop_
_entity.id
_entity.type
_entity.pdbx_description
1 polymer ?
#
loop_
_entity_poly.entity_id
_entity_poly.type
_entity_poly.pdbx_seq_one_letter_code
_entity_poly.pdbx_strand_id
1 'polypeptide(L)'
;MELTMQKYSLDFISRELLGRQKVDMSYDVMFSKFRDGKVIEIADYCFIDSDLTLGIWKKLGLWFAAVEQCKLFKVDIHDMYSSGQQKRIFNQLYFYSHKKGYVFDKSKSFKHRFDYQGAYVLDPQPGIYKNCAVVDFASLYPSIIISKNICYTTLREDQQPGYEFDTDHKGVIPGILEHLISSRKRIKSLMKEEADEIVKSIYDKR
;
A
#
# COMPACT_ATOMS: atom_id res chain seq x y z
N MET A 1 1.28 4.73 -2.66
CA MET A 1 2.14 3.80 -3.42
C MET A 1 3.24 4.67 -3.99
N GLU A 2 4.44 4.58 -3.43
CA GLU A 2 5.55 5.48 -3.82
C GLU A 2 6.69 4.63 -4.36
N LEU A 3 7.05 4.91 -5.62
CA LEU A 3 8.30 4.40 -6.19
C LEU A 3 9.45 5.17 -5.53
N THR A 4 10.47 4.45 -5.09
CA THR A 4 11.63 5.05 -4.42
C THR A 4 12.67 5.25 -5.51
N MET A 5 12.89 6.50 -5.90
CA MET A 5 13.78 6.87 -7.00
C MET A 5 14.91 7.76 -6.49
N GLN A 6 16.03 7.78 -7.21
CA GLN A 6 17.16 8.66 -6.89
C GLN A 6 16.80 10.15 -7.05
N LYS A 7 15.98 10.47 -8.05
CA LYS A 7 15.48 11.82 -8.34
C LYS A 7 14.01 11.75 -8.72
N TYR A 8 13.29 12.85 -8.47
CA TYR A 8 11.86 12.97 -8.76
C TYR A 8 11.54 14.05 -9.82
N SER A 9 12.52 14.48 -10.62
CA SER A 9 12.26 15.39 -11.74
C SER A 9 11.52 14.67 -12.87
N LEU A 10 10.69 15.39 -13.62
CA LEU A 10 9.95 14.83 -14.76
C LEU A 10 10.89 14.21 -15.79
N ASP A 11 12.02 14.86 -16.10
CA ASP A 11 13.00 14.33 -17.04
C ASP A 11 13.60 12.99 -16.58
N PHE A 12 13.98 12.88 -15.31
CA PHE A 12 14.54 11.64 -14.77
C PHE A 12 13.49 10.52 -14.78
N ILE A 13 12.29 10.79 -14.26
CA ILE A 13 11.22 9.78 -14.17
C ILE A 13 10.76 9.34 -15.56
N SER A 14 10.57 10.26 -16.51
CA SER A 14 10.15 9.92 -17.88
C SER A 14 11.20 9.08 -18.61
N ARG A 15 12.49 9.35 -18.38
CA ARG A 15 13.59 8.56 -18.94
C ARG A 15 13.61 7.15 -18.39
N GLU A 16 13.51 6.99 -17.08
CA GLU A 16 13.52 5.69 -16.41
C GLU A 16 12.27 4.85 -16.74
N LEU A 17 11.08 5.47 -16.75
CA LEU A 17 9.82 4.73 -16.90
C LEU A 17 9.36 4.56 -18.35
N LEU A 18 9.67 5.53 -19.22
CA LEU A 18 9.15 5.57 -20.61
C LEU A 18 10.25 5.50 -21.66
N GLY A 19 11.54 5.67 -21.30
CA GLY A 19 12.63 5.84 -22.27
C GLY A 19 12.54 7.13 -23.08
N ARG A 20 11.73 8.11 -22.63
CA ARG A 20 11.54 9.42 -23.27
C ARG A 20 12.15 10.50 -22.40
N GLN A 21 12.52 11.63 -23.00
CA GLN A 21 13.12 12.76 -22.28
C GLN A 21 12.28 14.00 -22.45
N LYS A 22 12.40 14.90 -21.47
CA LYS A 22 11.83 16.24 -21.55
C LYS A 22 12.64 17.08 -22.54
N VAL A 23 11.98 18.02 -23.22
CA VAL A 23 12.66 19.09 -23.94
C VAL A 23 13.09 20.16 -22.95
N ASP A 24 14.38 20.48 -22.91
CA ASP A 24 14.88 21.53 -22.01
C ASP A 24 14.57 22.92 -22.59
N MET A 25 13.88 23.74 -21.80
CA MET A 25 13.59 25.13 -22.11
C MET A 25 13.64 25.92 -20.81
N SER A 26 14.73 26.68 -20.64
CA SER A 26 14.84 27.57 -19.48
C SER A 26 13.79 28.67 -19.54
N TYR A 27 13.47 29.23 -18.36
CA TYR A 27 12.50 30.32 -18.22
C TYR A 27 12.85 31.49 -19.15
N ASP A 28 14.10 31.96 -19.16
CA ASP A 28 14.53 33.11 -19.96
C ASP A 28 14.33 32.90 -21.46
N VAL A 29 14.62 31.69 -21.95
CA VAL A 29 14.44 31.31 -23.35
C VAL A 29 12.96 31.28 -23.72
N MET A 30 12.10 30.77 -22.84
CA MET A 30 10.66 30.74 -23.07
C MET A 30 10.09 32.16 -23.24
N PHE A 31 10.47 33.11 -22.38
CA PHE A 31 10.02 34.50 -22.50
C PHE A 31 10.58 35.19 -23.75
N SER A 32 11.81 34.88 -24.15
CA SER A 32 12.35 35.38 -25.41
C SER A 32 11.52 34.88 -26.60
N LYS A 33 11.30 33.56 -26.69
CA LYS A 33 10.52 32.95 -27.78
C LYS A 33 9.09 33.50 -27.85
N PHE A 34 8.48 33.78 -26.70
CA PHE A 34 7.15 34.37 -26.65
C PHE A 34 7.14 35.79 -27.25
N ARG A 35 8.10 36.64 -26.85
CA ARG A 35 8.25 38.00 -27.41
C ARG A 35 8.56 37.97 -28.91
N ASP A 36 9.32 36.98 -29.36
CA ASP A 36 9.68 36.79 -30.77
C ASP A 36 8.55 36.17 -31.62
N GLY A 37 7.36 35.91 -31.03
CA GLY A 37 6.21 35.32 -31.72
C GLY A 37 6.35 33.82 -32.02
N LYS A 38 7.38 33.14 -31.48
CA LYS A 38 7.66 31.71 -31.68
C LYS A 38 6.81 30.81 -30.76
N VAL A 39 5.51 31.06 -30.73
CA VAL A 39 4.56 30.41 -29.80
C VAL A 39 4.44 28.91 -30.06
N ILE A 40 4.59 28.46 -31.31
CA ILE A 40 4.52 27.03 -31.67
C ILE A 40 5.60 26.23 -30.93
N GLU A 41 6.83 26.75 -30.84
CA GLU A 41 7.93 26.07 -30.14
C GLU A 41 7.67 25.93 -28.64
N ILE A 42 6.95 26.90 -28.04
CA ILE A 42 6.53 26.83 -26.64
C ILE A 42 5.38 25.82 -26.48
N ALA A 43 4.44 25.80 -27.43
CA ALA A 43 3.34 24.84 -27.43
C ALA A 43 3.84 23.39 -27.54
N ASP A 44 4.83 23.13 -28.40
CA ASP A 44 5.47 21.82 -28.53
C ASP A 44 6.13 21.38 -27.22
N TYR A 45 6.85 22.28 -26.55
CA TYR A 45 7.42 22.03 -25.23
C TYR A 45 6.34 21.66 -24.20
N CYS A 46 5.26 22.45 -24.10
CA CYS A 46 4.16 22.18 -23.17
C CYS A 46 3.42 20.87 -23.49
N PHE A 47 3.28 20.55 -24.79
CA PHE A 47 2.68 19.32 -25.25
C PHE A 47 3.51 18.10 -24.80
N ILE A 48 4.83 18.15 -24.97
CA ILE A 48 5.73 17.07 -24.55
C ILE A 48 5.64 16.85 -23.04
N ASP A 49 5.72 17.91 -22.23
CA ASP A 49 5.57 17.78 -20.76
C ASP A 49 4.23 17.13 -20.37
N SER A 50 3.15 17.49 -21.06
CA SER A 50 1.81 16.93 -20.84
C SER A 50 1.71 15.46 -21.29
N ASP A 51 2.29 15.10 -22.43
CA ASP A 51 2.32 13.72 -22.92
C ASP A 51 3.14 12.82 -21.99
N LEU A 52 4.30 13.30 -21.51
CA LEU A 52 5.15 12.56 -20.57
C LEU A 52 4.41 12.26 -19.26
N THR A 53 3.71 13.24 -18.68
CA THR A 53 2.94 13.03 -17.44
C THR A 53 1.79 12.03 -17.64
N LEU A 54 1.09 12.10 -18.78
CA LEU A 54 0.06 11.12 -19.15
C LEU A 54 0.64 9.72 -19.36
N GLY A 55 1.81 9.63 -20.02
CA GLY A 55 2.54 8.39 -20.23
C GLY A 55 2.94 7.73 -18.92
N ILE A 56 3.49 8.49 -17.98
CA ILE A 56 3.84 8.01 -16.64
C ILE A 56 2.59 7.51 -15.91
N TRP A 57 1.50 8.30 -15.92
CA TRP A 57 0.24 7.92 -15.29
C TRP A 57 -0.30 6.58 -15.82
N LYS A 58 -0.27 6.38 -17.13
CA LYS A 58 -0.69 5.14 -17.80
C LYS A 58 0.23 3.97 -17.46
N LYS A 59 1.55 4.17 -17.52
CA LYS A 59 2.55 3.15 -17.23
C LYS A 59 2.43 2.64 -15.79
N LEU A 60 2.20 3.55 -14.84
CA LEU A 60 2.13 3.20 -13.42
C LEU A 60 0.79 2.59 -13.01
N GLY A 61 -0.28 2.75 -13.79
CA GLY A 61 -1.60 2.22 -13.48
C GLY A 61 -2.18 2.72 -12.14
N LEU A 62 -1.76 3.90 -11.68
CA LEU A 62 -2.06 4.42 -10.33
C LEU A 62 -3.56 4.55 -10.09
N TRP A 63 -4.32 4.98 -11.10
CA TRP A 63 -5.77 5.11 -11.00
C TRP A 63 -6.46 3.79 -10.67
N PHE A 64 -6.13 2.73 -11.42
CA PHE A 64 -6.73 1.41 -11.23
C PHE A 64 -6.35 0.83 -9.87
N ALA A 65 -5.12 1.05 -9.43
CA ALA A 65 -4.68 0.66 -8.10
C ALA A 65 -5.44 1.39 -6.99
N ALA A 66 -5.61 2.69 -7.13
CA ALA A 66 -6.35 3.50 -6.16
C ALA A 66 -7.81 3.05 -6.07
N VAL A 67 -8.49 2.85 -7.22
CA VAL A 67 -9.87 2.37 -7.26
C VAL A 67 -10.02 0.98 -6.64
N GLU A 68 -9.08 0.06 -6.90
CA GLU A 68 -9.09 -1.26 -6.26
C GLU A 68 -8.92 -1.14 -4.74
N GLN A 69 -7.96 -0.33 -4.27
CA GLN A 69 -7.75 -0.10 -2.85
C GLN A 69 -8.99 0.55 -2.19
N CYS A 70 -9.67 1.49 -2.86
CA CYS A 70 -10.90 2.10 -2.34
C CYS A 70 -11.98 1.05 -2.12
N LYS A 71 -12.16 0.12 -3.09
CA LYS A 71 -13.10 -1.00 -2.97
C LYS A 71 -12.70 -1.97 -1.86
N LEU A 72 -11.40 -2.20 -1.66
CA LEU A 72 -10.89 -3.10 -0.63
C LEU A 72 -11.12 -2.52 0.78
N PHE A 73 -10.69 -1.27 0.99
CA PHE A 73 -10.69 -0.60 2.28
C PHE A 73 -12.01 0.09 2.63
N LYS A 74 -12.96 0.16 1.69
CA LYS A 74 -14.26 0.84 1.86
C LYS A 74 -14.08 2.33 2.19
N VAL A 75 -13.19 2.98 1.46
CA VAL A 75 -12.90 4.43 1.56
C VAL A 75 -13.13 5.08 0.21
N ASP A 76 -13.42 6.38 0.21
CA ASP A 76 -13.46 7.15 -1.04
C ASP A 76 -12.05 7.40 -1.59
N ILE A 77 -12.00 7.95 -2.80
CA ILE A 77 -10.74 8.19 -3.50
C ILE A 77 -9.91 9.29 -2.86
N HIS A 78 -10.55 10.32 -2.28
CA HIS A 78 -9.85 11.42 -1.65
C HIS A 78 -9.19 10.95 -0.35
N ASP A 79 -9.90 10.18 0.45
CA ASP A 79 -9.41 9.54 1.68
C ASP A 79 -8.24 8.60 1.41
N MET A 80 -8.20 7.94 0.26
CA MET A 80 -7.08 7.07 -0.10
C MET A 80 -5.74 7.82 -0.07
N TYR A 81 -5.73 9.09 -0.48
CA TYR A 81 -4.52 9.91 -0.57
C TYR A 81 -4.35 10.87 0.62
N SER A 82 -5.44 11.33 1.21
CA SER A 82 -5.42 12.35 2.28
C SER A 82 -5.44 11.76 3.69
N SER A 83 -5.92 10.52 3.88
CA SER A 83 -6.11 9.92 5.20
C SER A 83 -5.05 8.85 5.51
N GLY A 84 -4.76 8.70 6.81
CA GLY A 84 -3.86 7.67 7.32
C GLY A 84 -4.43 6.25 7.28
N GLN A 85 -3.58 5.27 7.61
CA GLN A 85 -3.92 3.84 7.54
C GLN A 85 -5.06 3.44 8.48
N GLN A 86 -5.22 4.13 9.62
CA GLN A 86 -6.26 3.83 10.60
C GLN A 86 -7.66 3.90 9.99
N LYS A 87 -7.96 4.96 9.22
CA LYS A 87 -9.28 5.15 8.60
C LYS A 87 -9.66 3.98 7.69
N ARG A 88 -8.68 3.44 6.96
CA ARG A 88 -8.85 2.28 6.07
C ARG A 88 -9.22 1.01 6.85
N ILE A 89 -8.61 0.79 8.02
CA ILE A 89 -8.90 -0.36 8.87
C ILE A 89 -10.26 -0.20 9.54
N PHE A 90 -10.52 0.98 10.12
CA PHE A 90 -11.79 1.26 10.78
C PHE A 90 -12.98 1.13 9.82
N ASN A 91 -12.90 1.65 8.59
CA ASN A 91 -14.01 1.51 7.63
C ASN A 91 -14.31 0.05 7.29
N GLN A 92 -13.29 -0.80 7.11
CA GLN A 92 -13.51 -2.23 6.93
C GLN A 92 -14.17 -2.86 8.15
N LEU A 93 -13.65 -2.55 9.34
CA LEU A 93 -14.20 -3.04 10.60
C LEU A 93 -15.68 -2.66 10.75
N TYR A 94 -16.04 -1.39 10.57
CA TYR A 94 -17.43 -0.94 10.59
C TYR A 94 -18.29 -1.68 9.57
N PHE A 95 -17.85 -1.78 8.32
CA PHE A 95 -18.60 -2.43 7.25
C PHE A 95 -18.88 -3.90 7.53
N TYR A 96 -17.87 -4.68 7.94
CA TYR A 96 -18.03 -6.11 8.17
C TYR A 96 -18.69 -6.44 9.51
N SER A 97 -18.44 -5.64 10.55
CA SER A 97 -19.16 -5.77 11.83
C SER A 97 -20.65 -5.51 11.66
N HIS A 98 -21.03 -4.43 10.96
CA HIS A 98 -22.45 -4.12 10.68
C HIS A 98 -23.15 -5.27 9.95
N LYS A 99 -22.49 -5.85 8.93
CA LYS A 99 -23.03 -7.01 8.20
C LYS A 99 -23.24 -8.26 9.07
N LYS A 100 -22.48 -8.39 10.16
CA LYS A 100 -22.60 -9.49 11.12
C LYS A 100 -23.49 -9.14 12.34
N GLY A 101 -24.12 -7.96 12.34
CA GLY A 101 -24.98 -7.52 13.45
C GLY A 101 -24.22 -7.01 14.68
N TYR A 102 -22.92 -6.74 14.57
CA TYR A 102 -22.14 -6.14 15.66
C TYR A 102 -22.20 -4.62 15.62
N VAL A 103 -22.27 -4.02 16.80
CA VAL A 103 -22.16 -2.58 17.04
C VAL A 103 -20.88 -2.29 17.80
N PHE A 104 -20.24 -1.17 17.45
CA PHE A 104 -19.07 -0.69 18.17
C PHE A 104 -19.51 0.02 19.44
N ASP A 105 -18.94 -0.38 20.57
CA ASP A 105 -19.05 0.40 21.79
C ASP A 105 -18.18 1.67 21.67
N LYS A 106 -18.67 2.78 22.25
CA LYS A 106 -17.86 3.98 22.44
C LYS A 106 -16.93 3.74 23.61
N SER A 107 -15.85 2.98 23.37
CA SER A 107 -14.84 2.76 24.40
C SER A 107 -14.33 4.10 24.91
N LYS A 108 -14.25 4.27 26.24
CA LYS A 108 -13.49 5.37 26.85
C LYS A 108 -12.08 5.34 26.26
N SER A 109 -11.59 6.47 25.77
CA SER A 109 -10.22 6.55 25.28
C SER A 109 -9.28 6.08 26.40
N PHE A 110 -8.55 4.98 26.16
CA PHE A 110 -7.49 4.56 27.06
C PHE A 110 -6.40 5.65 26.99
N LYS A 111 -6.41 6.55 27.97
CA LYS A 111 -5.42 7.64 28.09
C LYS A 111 -4.03 7.13 28.49
N HIS A 112 -3.89 5.86 28.83
CA HIS A 112 -2.61 5.24 29.14
C HIS A 112 -2.09 4.41 27.98
N ARG A 113 -0.89 4.78 27.52
CA ARG A 113 -0.04 3.89 26.75
C ARG A 113 0.45 2.80 27.70
N PHE A 114 0.05 1.57 27.44
CA PHE A 114 0.66 0.41 28.07
C PHE A 114 1.82 -0.03 27.21
N ASP A 115 3.00 -0.17 27.80
CA ASP A 115 4.10 -0.86 27.14
C ASP A 115 3.81 -2.36 27.18
N TYR A 116 4.08 -3.03 26.06
CA TYR A 116 3.92 -4.47 25.92
C TYR A 116 5.20 -5.07 25.34
N GLN A 117 5.43 -6.35 25.62
CA GLN A 117 6.59 -7.05 25.11
C GLN A 117 6.49 -7.19 23.58
N GLY A 118 7.52 -6.72 22.89
CA GLY A 118 7.62 -6.79 21.43
C GLY A 118 8.15 -8.12 20.90
N ALA A 119 8.66 -8.10 19.67
CA ALA A 119 9.26 -9.26 19.04
C ALA A 119 10.55 -9.70 19.76
N TYR A 120 10.78 -11.01 19.80
CA TYR A 120 12.05 -11.58 20.20
C TYR A 120 13.04 -11.56 19.03
N VAL A 121 14.25 -11.08 19.27
CA VAL A 121 15.37 -11.14 18.32
C VAL A 121 16.41 -12.08 18.91
N LEU A 122 16.75 -13.12 18.16
CA LEU A 122 17.82 -14.04 18.54
C LEU A 122 19.17 -13.32 18.41
N ASP A 123 20.04 -13.50 19.41
CA ASP A 123 21.39 -12.94 19.34
C ASP A 123 22.18 -13.59 18.19
N PRO A 124 22.63 -12.81 17.21
CA PRO A 124 23.37 -13.36 16.08
C PRO A 124 24.76 -13.81 16.53
N GLN A 125 25.24 -14.92 15.98
CA GLN A 125 26.63 -15.32 16.09
C GLN A 125 27.42 -14.68 14.92
N PRO A 126 28.31 -13.70 15.17
CA PRO A 126 29.01 -13.02 14.08
C PRO A 126 30.08 -13.93 13.47
N GLY A 127 30.17 -13.94 12.14
CA GLY A 127 31.16 -14.74 11.43
C GLY A 127 30.92 -14.78 9.92
N ILE A 128 31.82 -15.43 9.21
CA ILE A 128 31.68 -15.71 7.77
C ILE A 128 31.18 -17.14 7.62
N TYR A 129 29.93 -17.30 7.23
CA TYR A 129 29.29 -18.60 7.06
C TYR A 129 29.16 -18.94 5.57
N LYS A 130 29.34 -20.22 5.23
CA LYS A 130 29.05 -20.78 3.91
C LYS A 130 27.81 -21.67 4.01
N ASN A 131 27.02 -21.76 2.94
CA ASN A 131 25.84 -22.63 2.82
C ASN A 131 24.69 -22.31 3.81
N CYS A 132 24.33 -21.03 3.96
CA CYS A 132 23.18 -20.64 4.78
C CYS A 132 21.85 -20.76 4.02
N ALA A 133 20.83 -21.34 4.66
CA ALA A 133 19.45 -21.29 4.19
C ALA A 133 18.67 -20.24 4.99
N VAL A 134 17.84 -19.45 4.30
CA VAL A 134 16.95 -18.45 4.93
C VAL A 134 15.52 -18.96 4.84
N VAL A 135 14.86 -19.04 5.99
CA VAL A 135 13.45 -19.45 6.11
C VAL A 135 12.69 -18.30 6.77
N ASP A 136 11.54 -17.96 6.20
CA ASP A 136 10.66 -16.91 6.72
C ASP A 136 9.20 -17.37 6.70
N PHE A 137 8.41 -16.87 7.65
CA PHE A 137 6.98 -17.14 7.74
C PHE A 137 6.19 -16.18 6.86
N ALA A 138 5.44 -16.71 5.90
CA ALA A 138 4.55 -15.88 5.08
C ALA A 138 3.42 -15.27 5.93
N SER A 139 3.42 -13.95 6.08
CA SER A 139 2.37 -13.21 6.81
C SER A 139 2.16 -13.72 8.25
N LEU A 140 3.24 -13.75 9.04
CA LEU A 140 3.27 -14.29 10.41
C LEU A 140 2.09 -13.82 11.29
N TYR A 141 1.97 -12.51 11.57
CA TYR A 141 0.92 -12.02 12.47
C TYR A 141 -0.50 -12.25 11.94
N PRO A 142 -0.82 -11.94 10.66
CA PRO A 142 -2.14 -12.30 10.12
C PRO A 142 -2.46 -13.79 10.25
N SER A 143 -1.48 -14.67 10.03
CA SER A 143 -1.67 -16.12 10.14
C SER A 143 -1.95 -16.55 11.58
N ILE A 144 -1.27 -15.95 12.57
CA ILE A 144 -1.55 -16.19 14.00
C ILE A 144 -2.97 -15.72 14.33
N ILE A 145 -3.35 -14.50 13.92
CA ILE A 145 -4.68 -13.94 14.19
C ILE A 145 -5.78 -14.82 13.60
N ILE A 146 -5.62 -15.29 12.36
CA ILE A 146 -6.60 -16.16 11.70
C ILE A 146 -6.66 -17.53 12.37
N SER A 147 -5.51 -18.19 12.58
CA SER A 147 -5.44 -19.55 13.13
C SER A 147 -5.94 -19.65 14.58
N LYS A 148 -5.74 -18.59 15.37
CA LYS A 148 -6.21 -18.50 16.76
C LYS A 148 -7.53 -17.75 16.91
N ASN A 149 -8.17 -17.39 15.80
CA ASN A 149 -9.44 -16.63 15.75
C ASN A 149 -9.44 -15.37 16.63
N ILE A 150 -8.30 -14.66 16.69
CA ILE A 150 -8.11 -13.48 17.56
C ILE A 150 -8.99 -12.34 17.05
N CYS A 151 -10.01 -11.99 17.82
CA CYS A 151 -10.92 -10.89 17.48
C CYS A 151 -11.65 -10.39 18.73
N TYR A 152 -12.04 -9.11 18.73
CA TYR A 152 -12.91 -8.56 19.76
C TYR A 152 -14.25 -9.32 19.87
N THR A 153 -14.78 -9.80 18.74
CA THR A 153 -16.07 -10.51 18.67
C THR A 153 -15.98 -11.99 19.07
N THR A 154 -14.81 -12.47 19.46
CA THR A 154 -14.56 -13.86 19.87
C THR A 154 -13.81 -13.93 21.19
N LEU A 155 -13.38 -12.81 21.77
CA LEU A 155 -12.70 -12.77 23.05
C LEU A 155 -13.64 -13.23 24.18
N ARG A 156 -13.18 -14.17 25.01
CA ARG A 156 -13.86 -14.61 26.24
C ARG A 156 -13.21 -13.92 27.44
N GLU A 157 -13.96 -13.09 28.18
CA GLU A 157 -13.42 -12.23 29.25
C GLU A 157 -13.20 -12.98 30.59
N ASP A 158 -13.79 -14.17 30.76
CA ASP A 158 -14.02 -14.76 32.09
C ASP A 158 -12.97 -15.79 32.55
N GLN A 159 -11.86 -15.99 31.84
CA GLN A 159 -10.88 -17.04 32.19
C GLN A 159 -9.48 -16.50 32.47
N GLN A 160 -8.98 -16.74 33.69
CA GLN A 160 -7.57 -16.55 34.04
C GLN A 160 -6.90 -17.89 34.38
N PRO A 161 -5.61 -18.10 34.03
CA PRO A 161 -4.73 -17.19 33.28
C PRO A 161 -4.71 -17.47 31.77
N GLY A 162 -5.15 -16.51 30.95
CA GLY A 162 -5.06 -16.59 29.49
C GLY A 162 -6.03 -15.66 28.77
N TYR A 163 -5.84 -15.50 27.46
CA TYR A 163 -6.88 -14.97 26.58
C TYR A 163 -7.40 -16.13 25.73
N GLU A 164 -8.66 -16.48 25.91
CA GLU A 164 -9.32 -17.48 25.09
C GLU A 164 -10.20 -16.82 24.03
N PHE A 165 -10.21 -17.42 22.85
CA PHE A 165 -11.02 -16.97 21.73
C PHE A 165 -11.99 -18.08 21.34
N ASP A 166 -13.25 -17.72 21.21
CA ASP A 166 -14.30 -18.60 20.76
C ASP A 166 -13.97 -19.21 19.39
N THR A 167 -14.38 -20.47 19.18
CA THR A 167 -14.21 -21.21 17.92
C THR A 167 -15.54 -21.49 17.23
N ASP A 168 -16.67 -21.18 17.88
CA ASP A 168 -18.01 -21.52 17.37
C ASP A 168 -18.38 -20.69 16.14
N HIS A 169 -17.88 -19.46 16.05
CA HIS A 169 -17.97 -18.61 14.86
C HIS A 169 -16.65 -17.92 14.55
N LYS A 170 -16.53 -17.52 13.28
CA LYS A 170 -15.39 -16.76 12.80
C LYS A 170 -15.47 -15.29 13.20
N GLY A 171 -14.41 -14.78 13.83
CA GLY A 171 -14.26 -13.37 14.16
C GLY A 171 -14.31 -12.44 12.93
N VAL A 172 -14.61 -11.16 13.15
CA VAL A 172 -14.62 -10.14 12.08
C VAL A 172 -13.20 -9.93 11.53
N ILE A 173 -12.21 -9.75 12.40
CA ILE A 173 -10.82 -9.47 12.01
C ILE A 173 -10.21 -10.62 11.18
N PRO A 174 -10.29 -11.90 11.62
CA PRO A 174 -9.85 -13.04 10.80
C PRO A 174 -10.45 -13.05 9.40
N GLY A 175 -11.75 -12.79 9.25
CA GLY A 175 -12.42 -12.74 7.95
C GLY A 175 -11.90 -11.61 7.05
N ILE A 176 -11.64 -10.42 7.62
CA ILE A 176 -11.03 -9.30 6.89
C ILE A 176 -9.62 -9.68 6.43
N LEU A 177 -8.80 -10.24 7.33
CA LEU A 177 -7.42 -10.60 7.02
C LEU A 177 -7.32 -11.65 5.92
N GLU A 178 -8.18 -12.65 5.92
CA GLU A 178 -8.24 -13.62 4.82
C GLU A 178 -8.55 -12.98 3.48
N HIS A 179 -9.52 -12.05 3.46
CA HIS A 179 -9.83 -11.30 2.26
C HIS A 179 -8.61 -10.49 1.78
N LEU A 180 -7.91 -9.79 2.69
CA LEU A 180 -6.69 -9.05 2.36
C LEU A 180 -5.56 -9.95 1.85
N ILE A 181 -5.34 -11.11 2.49
CA ILE A 181 -4.34 -12.10 2.06
C ILE A 181 -4.70 -12.67 0.67
N SER A 182 -5.98 -12.95 0.42
CA SER A 182 -6.43 -13.45 -0.88
C SER A 182 -6.19 -12.41 -1.99
N SER A 183 -6.49 -11.14 -1.72
CA SER A 183 -6.20 -10.03 -2.64
C SER A 183 -4.69 -9.91 -2.91
N ARG A 184 -3.85 -10.03 -1.86
CA ARG A 184 -2.38 -10.02 -2.01
C ARG A 184 -1.87 -11.19 -2.85
N LYS A 185 -2.43 -12.39 -2.68
CA LYS A 185 -2.07 -13.56 -3.50
C LYS A 185 -2.39 -13.33 -4.98
N ARG A 186 -3.53 -12.70 -5.28
CA ARG A 186 -3.92 -12.35 -6.65
C ARG A 186 -2.92 -11.39 -7.29
N ILE A 187 -2.53 -10.32 -6.58
CA ILE A 187 -1.51 -9.37 -7.07
C ILE A 187 -0.16 -10.06 -7.29
N LYS A 188 0.25 -10.95 -6.39
CA LYS A 188 1.47 -11.75 -6.57
C LYS A 188 1.41 -12.70 -7.79
N SER A 189 0.23 -13.18 -8.18
CA SER A 189 0.09 -13.98 -9.41
C SER A 189 0.33 -13.11 -10.64
N LEU A 190 -0.34 -11.95 -10.71
CA LEU A 190 -0.17 -10.99 -11.81
C LEU A 190 1.29 -10.53 -11.93
N MET A 191 1.96 -10.31 -10.80
CA MET A 191 3.38 -9.96 -10.77
C MET A 191 4.30 -11.03 -11.39
N LYS A 192 3.95 -12.31 -11.25
CA LYS A 192 4.74 -13.42 -11.83
C LYS A 192 4.56 -13.53 -13.35
N GLU A 193 3.40 -13.15 -13.85
CA GLU A 193 3.04 -13.18 -15.28
C GLU A 193 3.53 -11.95 -16.03
N GLU A 194 3.74 -10.83 -15.32
CA GLU A 194 4.27 -9.61 -15.88
C GLU A 194 5.71 -9.80 -16.38
N ALA A 195 6.05 -9.23 -17.53
CA ALA A 195 7.40 -9.29 -18.10
C ALA A 195 8.20 -8.03 -17.77
N ASP A 196 7.53 -6.89 -17.66
CA ASP A 196 8.16 -5.61 -17.41
C ASP A 196 8.60 -5.47 -15.94
N GLU A 197 9.91 -5.40 -15.71
CA GLU A 197 10.51 -5.31 -14.36
C GLU A 197 10.04 -4.08 -13.56
N ILE A 198 9.76 -2.97 -14.26
CA ILE A 198 9.24 -1.76 -13.61
C ILE A 198 7.82 -2.04 -13.12
N VAL A 199 6.98 -2.64 -13.97
CA VAL A 199 5.60 -2.98 -13.61
C VAL A 199 5.56 -4.06 -12.51
N LYS A 200 6.47 -5.03 -12.53
CA LYS A 200 6.65 -5.97 -11.41
C LYS A 200 6.93 -5.26 -10.09
N SER A 201 7.83 -4.28 -10.09
CA SER A 201 8.15 -3.49 -8.88
C SER A 201 6.93 -2.73 -8.34
N ILE A 202 6.02 -2.32 -9.23
CA ILE A 202 4.76 -1.67 -8.85
C ILE A 202 3.82 -2.67 -8.21
N TYR A 203 3.68 -3.87 -8.78
CA TYR A 203 2.88 -4.94 -8.17
C TYR A 203 3.41 -5.38 -6.82
N ASP A 204 4.72 -5.44 -6.62
CA ASP A 204 5.32 -5.78 -5.32
C ASP A 204 4.95 -4.77 -4.23
N LYS A 205 4.84 -3.48 -4.60
CA LYS A 205 4.45 -2.38 -3.72
C LYS A 205 2.94 -2.23 -3.52
N ARG A 206 2.11 -2.95 -4.28
CA ARG A 206 0.64 -2.83 -4.29
C ARG A 206 -0.03 -3.77 -3.30
#